data_AF-A0A941I9M5-F1
#
_entry.id   AF-A0A941I9M5-F1
#
_cell.length_a   1.000
_cell.length_b   1.000
_cell.length_c   1.000
_cell.angle_alpha   90.00
_cell.angle_beta   90.00
_cell.angle_gamma   90.00
#
_symmetry.space_group_name_H-M   'P 1'
#
loop_
_entity.id
_entity.type
_entity.pdbx_description
1 polymer ?
#
loop_
_entity_poly.entity_id
_entity_poly.type
_entity_poly.pdbx_seq_one_letter_code
_entity_poly.pdbx_strand_id
1 'polypeptide(L)'
;MIIILFSIFPHTFAHAEEKTIYDKRMALFKKTEALSQIPWYYFAAIDNYERNKKQDSDDEKVISIEVPPELWYGLGNSSMIKDERLIVFFNGKGKDGDGDQKADPRNSEDILHTMANYLLEYGQTKDDIKIALWNYYKRDLSVQTIMNTAKVFKEFQDINLTDRDFPVSIAHNYSYRSTWGDRRGFGGLRIHEGTDIFANYGTPVKSTTYGVIEMMGWNLYGGWRIGIRDIYNIYHYYGHMNGYDDDIKVGQVVKPGDILGSVGSTGYGPPGTSGKFPPHLHYGMYKDNGKSEWSFDPYPYLRKWERIAKQKD
;
A
#
# COMPACT_ATOMS: atom_id res chain seq x y z
N MET A 1 -19.01 -46.16 -57.05
CA MET A 1 -18.81 -46.05 -55.59
C MET A 1 -17.69 -45.04 -55.37
N ILE A 2 -18.04 -43.77 -55.14
CA ILE A 2 -17.08 -42.66 -54.94
C ILE A 2 -16.94 -42.47 -53.44
N ILE A 3 -15.73 -42.64 -52.91
CA ILE A 3 -15.41 -42.42 -51.49
C ILE A 3 -14.91 -40.98 -51.36
N ILE A 4 -15.68 -40.14 -50.66
CA ILE A 4 -15.28 -38.78 -50.30
C ILE A 4 -14.60 -38.86 -48.92
N LEU A 5 -13.30 -38.61 -48.86
CA LEU A 5 -12.57 -38.42 -47.60
C LEU A 5 -12.89 -37.02 -47.06
N PHE A 6 -13.59 -36.95 -45.92
CA PHE A 6 -13.68 -35.73 -45.13
C PHE A 6 -12.45 -35.63 -44.23
N SER A 7 -11.59 -34.64 -44.48
CA SER A 7 -10.53 -34.25 -43.55
C SER A 7 -11.14 -33.37 -42.46
N ILE A 8 -11.13 -33.84 -41.22
CA ILE A 8 -11.54 -33.06 -40.04
C ILE A 8 -10.29 -32.36 -39.52
N PHE A 9 -10.18 -31.05 -39.74
CA PHE A 9 -9.21 -30.22 -39.02
C PHE A 9 -9.76 -29.91 -37.62
N PRO A 10 -9.02 -30.18 -36.53
CA PRO A 10 -9.41 -29.72 -35.22
C PRO A 10 -9.16 -28.21 -35.14
N HIS A 11 -10.23 -27.42 -35.11
CA HIS A 11 -10.15 -26.04 -34.67
C HIS A 11 -9.91 -26.02 -33.16
N THR A 12 -8.64 -25.86 -32.77
CA THR A 12 -8.30 -25.40 -31.42
C THR A 12 -8.74 -23.95 -31.28
N PHE A 13 -9.90 -23.72 -30.67
CA PHE A 13 -10.25 -22.41 -30.17
C PHE A 13 -9.29 -22.10 -29.01
N ALA A 14 -8.29 -21.25 -29.27
CA ALA A 14 -7.57 -20.58 -28.20
C ALA A 14 -8.55 -19.65 -27.50
N HIS A 15 -9.01 -20.03 -26.32
CA HIS A 15 -9.76 -19.14 -25.45
C HIS A 15 -8.76 -18.11 -24.92
N ALA A 16 -8.79 -16.89 -25.45
CA ALA A 16 -8.01 -15.80 -24.89
C ALA A 16 -8.53 -15.54 -23.47
N GLU A 17 -7.72 -15.82 -22.45
CA GLU A 17 -8.05 -15.44 -21.08
C GLU A 17 -8.29 -13.93 -21.02
N GLU A 18 -9.43 -13.54 -20.47
CA GLU A 18 -9.79 -12.13 -20.30
C GLU A 18 -8.76 -11.47 -19.37
N LYS A 19 -8.01 -10.49 -19.88
CA LYS A 19 -6.98 -9.78 -19.10
C LYS A 19 -7.60 -9.17 -17.85
N THR A 20 -7.05 -9.52 -16.69
CA THR A 20 -7.47 -8.95 -15.41
C THR A 20 -7.21 -7.44 -15.39
N ILE A 21 -7.88 -6.71 -14.49
CA ILE A 21 -7.62 -5.28 -14.31
C ILE A 21 -6.14 -5.00 -13.94
N TYR A 22 -5.49 -5.94 -13.23
CA TYR A 22 -4.08 -5.85 -12.88
C TYR A 22 -3.18 -5.98 -14.11
N ASP A 23 -3.51 -6.88 -15.05
CA ASP A 23 -2.77 -7.01 -16.31
C ASP A 23 -2.85 -5.73 -17.16
N LYS A 24 -4.02 -5.09 -17.19
CA LYS A 24 -4.22 -3.80 -17.87
C LYS A 24 -3.36 -2.70 -17.24
N ARG A 25 -3.36 -2.59 -15.91
CA ARG A 25 -2.53 -1.63 -15.17
C ARG A 25 -1.04 -1.87 -15.40
N MET A 26 -0.59 -3.11 -15.25
CA MET A 26 0.80 -3.48 -15.44
C MET A 26 1.27 -3.17 -16.86
N ALA A 27 0.47 -3.46 -17.89
CA ALA A 27 0.79 -3.11 -19.26
C ALA A 27 0.98 -1.60 -19.46
N LEU A 28 0.12 -0.77 -18.87
CA LEU A 28 0.25 0.68 -18.92
C LEU A 28 1.51 1.19 -18.19
N PHE A 29 1.80 0.68 -17.00
CA PHE A 29 3.01 1.07 -16.25
C PHE A 29 4.29 0.68 -17.00
N LYS A 30 4.32 -0.51 -17.60
CA LYS A 30 5.44 -0.97 -18.42
C LYS A 30 5.61 -0.19 -19.72
N LYS A 31 4.51 0.16 -20.39
CA LYS A 31 4.53 1.08 -21.54
C LYS A 31 5.12 2.44 -21.14
N THR A 32 4.69 2.97 -20.00
CA THR A 32 5.17 4.27 -19.49
C THR A 32 6.65 4.21 -19.10
N GLU A 33 7.10 3.11 -18.47
CA GLU A 33 8.52 2.84 -18.19
C GLU A 33 9.35 2.83 -19.48
N ALA A 34 8.90 2.14 -20.53
CA ALA A 34 9.62 2.08 -21.80
C ALA A 34 9.79 3.46 -22.47
N LEU A 35 8.80 4.34 -22.34
CA LEU A 35 8.81 5.68 -22.93
C LEU A 35 9.63 6.68 -22.10
N SER A 36 9.55 6.60 -20.76
CA SER A 36 10.13 7.60 -19.85
C SER A 36 11.47 7.20 -19.24
N GLN A 37 11.82 5.90 -19.29
CA GLN A 37 12.93 5.29 -18.55
C GLN A 37 12.79 5.38 -17.01
N ILE A 38 11.66 5.87 -16.50
CA ILE A 38 11.33 5.82 -15.07
C ILE A 38 10.81 4.42 -14.74
N PRO A 39 11.34 3.75 -13.71
CA PRO A 39 10.90 2.40 -13.38
C PRO A 39 9.39 2.29 -13.11
N TRP A 40 8.77 1.23 -13.64
CA TRP A 40 7.31 1.04 -13.62
C TRP A 40 6.69 1.11 -12.21
N TYR A 41 7.44 0.66 -11.21
CA TYR A 41 6.98 0.56 -9.83
C TYR A 41 6.73 1.94 -9.19
N TYR A 42 7.30 3.03 -9.73
CA TYR A 42 6.97 4.38 -9.28
C TYR A 42 5.57 4.79 -9.73
N PHE A 43 5.21 4.56 -11.00
CA PHE A 43 3.87 4.83 -11.51
C PHE A 43 2.82 3.96 -10.80
N ALA A 44 3.12 2.68 -10.61
CA ALA A 44 2.26 1.78 -9.86
C ALA A 44 2.04 2.25 -8.42
N ALA A 45 3.08 2.74 -7.74
CA ALA A 45 2.97 3.24 -6.38
C ALA A 45 2.16 4.53 -6.26
N ILE A 46 2.33 5.48 -7.19
CA ILE A 46 1.54 6.72 -7.26
C ILE A 46 0.07 6.39 -7.48
N ASP A 47 -0.22 5.53 -8.47
CA ASP A 47 -1.58 5.06 -8.77
C ASP A 47 -2.23 4.38 -7.56
N ASN A 48 -1.49 3.47 -6.93
CA ASN A 48 -1.95 2.73 -5.77
C ASN A 48 -2.19 3.65 -4.56
N TYR A 49 -1.37 4.69 -4.36
CA TYR A 49 -1.59 5.69 -3.32
C TYR A 49 -2.87 6.50 -3.56
N GLU A 50 -3.08 7.02 -4.78
CA GLU A 50 -4.29 7.79 -5.10
C GLU A 50 -5.56 6.95 -4.98
N ARG A 51 -5.49 5.67 -5.34
CA ARG A 51 -6.58 4.71 -5.17
C ARG A 51 -6.96 4.52 -3.70
N ASN A 52 -5.97 4.46 -2.82
CA ASN A 52 -6.16 4.18 -1.39
C ASN A 52 -6.42 5.43 -0.52
N LYS A 53 -6.33 6.62 -1.11
CA LYS A 53 -6.60 7.92 -0.48
C LYS A 53 -8.09 8.24 -0.38
N LYS A 54 -8.91 7.72 -1.31
CA LYS A 54 -10.35 8.00 -1.40
C LYS A 54 -11.17 6.97 -0.64
N GLN A 55 -12.24 7.43 0.01
CA GLN A 55 -13.18 6.55 0.72
C GLN A 55 -14.15 5.85 -0.25
N ASP A 56 -14.45 6.50 -1.38
CA ASP A 56 -15.22 5.96 -2.51
C ASP A 56 -14.30 5.88 -3.73
N SER A 57 -13.55 4.77 -3.86
CA SER A 57 -12.79 4.52 -5.08
C SER A 57 -13.74 4.05 -6.18
N ASP A 58 -13.65 4.68 -7.35
CA ASP A 58 -14.25 4.15 -8.57
C ASP A 58 -13.43 2.95 -9.02
N ASP A 59 -13.82 1.77 -8.53
CA ASP A 59 -13.10 0.51 -8.73
C ASP A 59 -13.02 0.10 -10.21
N GLU A 60 -13.81 0.73 -11.08
CA GLU A 60 -13.80 0.50 -12.53
C GLU A 60 -12.64 1.21 -13.24
N LYS A 61 -12.07 2.27 -12.64
CA LYS A 61 -10.94 2.99 -13.26
C LYS A 61 -9.67 2.15 -13.27
N VAL A 62 -9.10 2.01 -14.48
CA VAL A 62 -7.79 1.37 -14.67
C VAL A 62 -6.72 2.16 -13.93
N ILE A 63 -6.60 3.48 -14.17
CA ILE A 63 -5.68 4.38 -13.48
C ILE A 63 -6.46 5.38 -12.60
N SER A 64 -6.01 5.53 -11.35
CA SER A 64 -6.59 6.39 -10.31
C SER A 64 -5.78 7.65 -10.05
N ILE A 65 -4.64 7.85 -10.73
CA ILE A 65 -3.87 9.09 -10.64
C ILE A 65 -4.74 10.26 -11.10
N GLU A 66 -4.83 11.30 -10.28
CA GLU A 66 -5.55 12.51 -10.60
C GLU A 66 -4.60 13.70 -10.60
N VAL A 67 -4.46 14.32 -11.76
CA VAL A 67 -3.69 15.55 -11.94
C VAL A 67 -4.60 16.74 -11.68
N PRO A 68 -4.25 17.65 -10.75
CA PRO A 68 -5.05 18.85 -10.50
C PRO A 68 -5.32 19.62 -11.80
N PRO A 69 -6.56 20.11 -12.04
CA PRO A 69 -6.88 20.84 -13.26
C PRO A 69 -5.96 22.04 -13.53
N GLU A 70 -5.51 22.72 -12.49
CA GLU A 70 -4.58 23.85 -12.59
C GLU A 70 -3.21 23.41 -13.10
N LEU A 71 -2.77 22.20 -12.72
CA LEU A 71 -1.54 21.60 -13.20
C LEU A 71 -1.72 21.03 -14.62
N TRP A 72 -2.86 20.39 -14.90
CA TRP A 72 -3.14 19.81 -16.21
C TRP A 72 -3.29 20.88 -17.29
N TYR A 73 -4.23 21.81 -17.11
CA TYR A 73 -4.63 22.78 -18.13
C TYR A 73 -3.87 24.10 -18.06
N GLY A 74 -3.23 24.40 -16.92
CA GLY A 74 -2.56 25.67 -16.67
C GLY A 74 -3.50 26.75 -16.11
N LEU A 75 -2.92 27.73 -15.40
CA LEU A 75 -3.68 28.84 -14.82
C LEU A 75 -4.25 29.73 -15.95
N GLY A 76 -5.57 29.90 -15.98
CA GLY A 76 -6.27 30.72 -16.98
C GLY A 76 -6.93 29.95 -18.12
N ASN A 77 -6.72 28.64 -18.24
CA ASN A 77 -7.44 27.79 -19.19
C ASN A 77 -8.81 27.36 -18.63
N SER A 78 -9.72 28.32 -18.49
CA SER A 78 -11.08 28.07 -17.97
C SER A 78 -11.94 27.20 -18.90
N SER A 79 -11.55 27.09 -20.18
CA SER A 79 -12.26 26.31 -21.19
C SER A 79 -11.88 24.83 -21.22
N MET A 80 -10.94 24.37 -20.37
CA MET A 80 -10.51 22.96 -20.28
C MET A 80 -10.15 22.37 -21.65
N ILE A 81 -9.38 23.14 -22.43
CA ILE A 81 -8.98 22.76 -23.80
C ILE A 81 -8.04 21.56 -23.74
N LYS A 82 -8.27 20.57 -24.61
CA LYS A 82 -7.48 19.33 -24.69
C LYS A 82 -6.37 19.35 -25.74
N ASP A 83 -6.30 20.38 -26.59
CA ASP A 83 -5.17 20.56 -27.52
C ASP A 83 -3.90 20.86 -26.71
N GLU A 84 -2.89 19.99 -26.84
CA GLU A 84 -1.65 20.06 -26.07
C GLU A 84 -0.91 21.40 -26.23
N ARG A 85 -0.93 22.00 -27.44
CA ARG A 85 -0.22 23.27 -27.68
C ARG A 85 -0.86 24.41 -26.88
N LEU A 86 -2.17 24.41 -26.79
CA LEU A 86 -2.91 25.38 -25.99
C LEU A 86 -2.73 25.13 -24.50
N ILE A 87 -2.68 23.87 -24.06
CA ILE A 87 -2.34 23.52 -22.67
C ILE A 87 -0.96 24.08 -22.30
N VAL A 88 0.06 23.84 -23.12
CA VAL A 88 1.42 24.34 -22.92
C VAL A 88 1.46 25.88 -22.93
N PHE A 89 0.66 26.54 -23.79
CA PHE A 89 0.56 28.00 -23.81
C PHE A 89 0.11 28.58 -22.45
N PHE A 90 -0.79 27.89 -21.74
CA PHE A 90 -1.20 28.27 -20.38
C PHE A 90 -0.27 27.72 -19.28
N ASN A 91 0.91 27.21 -19.65
CA ASN A 91 1.85 26.55 -18.76
C ASN A 91 1.27 25.32 -18.03
N GLY A 92 0.27 24.67 -18.65
CA GLY A 92 -0.26 23.38 -18.22
C GLY A 92 0.67 22.23 -18.60
N LYS A 93 0.49 21.10 -17.92
CA LYS A 93 1.32 19.89 -18.04
C LYS A 93 0.65 18.75 -18.79
N GLY A 94 -0.64 18.84 -19.10
CA GLY A 94 -1.38 17.79 -19.81
C GLY A 94 -0.71 17.45 -21.15
N LYS A 95 -0.48 16.15 -21.39
CA LYS A 95 0.14 15.59 -22.59
C LYS A 95 -0.74 14.49 -23.19
N ASP A 96 -0.74 14.41 -24.52
CA ASP A 96 -1.35 13.33 -25.28
C ASP A 96 -0.44 12.09 -25.23
N GLY A 97 -0.92 11.02 -24.59
CA GLY A 97 -0.17 9.78 -24.36
C GLY A 97 -0.52 8.65 -25.34
N ASP A 98 -1.70 8.69 -25.96
CA ASP A 98 -2.18 7.66 -26.90
C ASP A 98 -2.12 8.08 -28.38
N GLY A 99 -1.84 9.35 -28.66
CA GLY A 99 -1.65 9.90 -29.99
C GLY A 99 -2.95 10.33 -30.68
N ASP A 100 -4.06 10.48 -29.95
CA ASP A 100 -5.35 10.91 -30.51
C ASP A 100 -5.48 12.44 -30.73
N GLN A 101 -4.40 13.18 -30.47
CA GLN A 101 -4.25 14.64 -30.51
C GLN A 101 -4.99 15.38 -29.40
N LYS A 102 -5.37 14.70 -28.31
CA LYS A 102 -6.02 15.29 -27.15
C LYS A 102 -5.32 14.82 -25.87
N ALA A 103 -4.93 15.77 -25.03
CA ALA A 103 -4.55 15.47 -23.65
C ALA A 103 -5.81 15.43 -22.77
N ASP A 104 -6.45 14.27 -22.64
CA ASP A 104 -7.64 14.04 -21.84
C ASP A 104 -7.31 13.52 -20.42
N PRO A 105 -7.64 14.26 -19.34
CA PRO A 105 -7.39 13.80 -17.97
C PRO A 105 -8.30 12.64 -17.53
N ARG A 106 -9.13 12.10 -18.43
CA ARG A 106 -9.90 10.86 -18.23
C ARG A 106 -9.29 9.65 -18.94
N ASN A 107 -8.32 9.86 -19.83
CA ASN A 107 -7.61 8.81 -20.52
C ASN A 107 -6.43 8.32 -19.67
N SER A 108 -6.32 7.00 -19.48
CA SER A 108 -5.28 6.42 -18.63
C SER A 108 -3.86 6.57 -19.20
N GLU A 109 -3.71 6.58 -20.52
CA GLU A 109 -2.42 6.79 -21.18
C GLU A 109 -1.97 8.25 -21.04
N ASP A 110 -2.86 9.22 -21.28
CA ASP A 110 -2.57 10.64 -21.12
C ASP A 110 -2.21 10.99 -19.67
N ILE A 111 -2.92 10.41 -18.70
CA ILE A 111 -2.62 10.61 -17.27
C ILE A 111 -1.20 10.14 -16.95
N LEU A 112 -0.85 8.92 -17.36
CA LEU A 112 0.47 8.36 -17.09
C LEU A 112 1.57 9.08 -17.86
N HIS A 113 1.32 9.46 -19.12
CA HIS A 113 2.26 10.20 -19.92
C HIS A 113 2.51 11.60 -19.33
N THR A 114 1.46 12.29 -18.89
CA THR A 114 1.53 13.56 -18.16
C THR A 114 2.33 13.42 -16.86
N MET A 115 2.03 12.40 -16.04
CA MET A 115 2.75 12.15 -14.80
C MET A 115 4.24 11.83 -15.05
N ALA A 116 4.54 11.03 -16.07
CA ALA A 116 5.91 10.71 -16.44
C ALA A 116 6.71 11.96 -16.84
N ASN A 117 6.12 12.83 -17.68
CA ASN A 117 6.73 14.11 -18.05
C ASN A 117 6.93 15.01 -16.83
N TYR A 118 5.95 15.08 -15.92
CA TYR A 118 6.10 15.82 -14.67
C TYR A 118 7.28 15.34 -13.82
N LEU A 119 7.47 14.03 -13.69
CA LEU A 119 8.60 13.46 -12.95
C LEU A 119 9.93 13.76 -13.66
N LEU A 120 9.98 13.68 -14.99
CA LEU A 120 11.17 13.93 -15.80
C LEU A 120 11.69 15.38 -15.69
N GLU A 121 10.85 16.34 -15.33
CA GLU A 121 11.28 17.72 -15.07
C GLU A 121 12.28 17.83 -13.89
N TYR A 122 12.23 16.87 -12.96
CA TYR A 122 13.15 16.81 -11.82
C TYR A 122 14.33 15.89 -12.08
N GLY A 123 14.10 14.79 -12.79
CA GLY A 123 15.11 13.77 -13.10
C GLY A 123 14.60 12.35 -12.89
N GLN A 124 15.49 11.38 -13.00
CA GLN A 124 15.15 9.96 -12.96
C GLN A 124 15.75 9.25 -11.73
N THR A 125 16.57 9.94 -10.93
CA THR A 125 17.14 9.33 -9.74
C THR A 125 16.08 9.21 -8.64
N LYS A 126 16.32 8.31 -7.68
CA LYS A 126 15.41 8.12 -6.53
C LYS A 126 15.13 9.44 -5.78
N ASP A 127 16.12 10.31 -5.66
CA ASP A 127 15.97 11.56 -4.93
C ASP A 127 15.25 12.63 -5.76
N ASP A 128 15.46 12.67 -7.08
CA ASP A 128 14.67 13.51 -7.99
C ASP A 128 13.18 13.17 -7.93
N ILE A 129 12.86 11.87 -7.97
CA ILE A 129 11.48 11.39 -7.87
C ILE A 129 10.88 11.79 -6.52
N LYS A 130 11.62 11.68 -5.40
CA LYS A 130 11.13 12.16 -4.10
C LYS A 130 10.85 13.67 -4.11
N ILE A 131 11.73 14.48 -4.71
CA ILE A 131 11.55 15.93 -4.83
C ILE A 131 10.32 16.24 -5.66
N ALA A 132 10.10 15.54 -6.78
CA ALA A 132 8.91 15.67 -7.60
C ALA A 132 7.64 15.33 -6.82
N LEU A 133 7.62 14.20 -6.13
CA LEU A 133 6.49 13.78 -5.30
C LEU A 133 6.21 14.76 -4.16
N TRP A 134 7.24 15.27 -3.48
CA TRP A 134 7.04 16.30 -2.45
C TRP A 134 6.43 17.56 -3.05
N ASN A 135 6.89 17.98 -4.23
CA ASN A 135 6.33 19.14 -4.90
C ASN A 135 4.88 18.94 -5.36
N TYR A 136 4.51 17.71 -5.72
CA TYR A 136 3.15 17.36 -6.11
C TYR A 136 2.19 17.26 -4.91
N TYR A 137 2.60 16.50 -3.88
CA TYR A 137 1.74 16.13 -2.75
C TYR A 137 1.81 17.07 -1.56
N LYS A 138 2.90 17.83 -1.41
CA LYS A 138 3.16 18.77 -0.31
C LYS A 138 3.01 18.15 1.09
N ARG A 139 3.29 16.85 1.23
CA ARG A 139 3.18 16.12 2.49
C ARG A 139 4.16 14.95 2.57
N ASP A 140 4.99 14.93 3.61
CA ASP A 140 6.05 13.94 3.79
C ASP A 140 5.52 12.51 3.91
N LEU A 141 4.44 12.29 4.67
CA LEU A 141 3.85 10.96 4.80
C LEU A 141 3.36 10.40 3.46
N SER A 142 2.78 11.25 2.60
CA SER A 142 2.34 10.85 1.26
C SER A 142 3.53 10.37 0.41
N VAL A 143 4.63 11.14 0.42
CA VAL A 143 5.87 10.78 -0.27
C VAL A 143 6.44 9.48 0.29
N GLN A 144 6.51 9.35 1.61
CA GLN A 144 6.99 8.15 2.27
C GLN A 144 6.16 6.92 1.89
N THR A 145 4.83 7.01 1.94
CA THR A 145 3.92 5.91 1.57
C THR A 145 4.12 5.49 0.12
N ILE A 146 4.22 6.45 -0.82
CA ILE A 146 4.47 6.16 -2.24
C ILE A 146 5.83 5.48 -2.42
N MET A 147 6.89 6.00 -1.79
CA MET A 147 8.23 5.41 -1.90
C MET A 147 8.33 4.03 -1.24
N ASN A 148 7.62 3.79 -0.14
CA ASN A 148 7.54 2.50 0.52
C ASN A 148 6.77 1.49 -0.35
N THR A 149 5.63 1.90 -0.90
CA THR A 149 4.85 1.09 -1.84
C THR A 149 5.68 0.72 -3.08
N ALA A 150 6.41 1.68 -3.66
CA ALA A 150 7.32 1.45 -4.78
C ALA A 150 8.40 0.42 -4.43
N LYS A 151 8.90 0.43 -3.19
CA LYS A 151 9.86 -0.56 -2.70
C LYS A 151 9.25 -1.96 -2.64
N VAL A 152 8.02 -2.09 -2.15
CA VAL A 152 7.28 -3.36 -2.10
C VAL A 152 7.05 -3.91 -3.51
N PHE A 153 6.55 -3.09 -4.43
CA PHE A 153 6.32 -3.50 -5.82
C PHE A 153 7.62 -3.86 -6.56
N LYS A 154 8.71 -3.16 -6.27
CA LYS A 154 10.04 -3.52 -6.77
C LYS A 154 10.52 -4.88 -6.23
N GLU A 155 10.28 -5.18 -4.96
CA GLU A 155 10.72 -6.44 -4.36
C GLU A 155 9.97 -7.63 -4.93
N PHE A 156 8.63 -7.55 -5.00
CA PHE A 156 7.79 -8.68 -5.38
C PHE A 156 7.48 -8.75 -6.88
N GLN A 157 7.81 -7.70 -7.64
CA GLN A 157 7.50 -7.57 -9.08
C GLN A 157 6.00 -7.77 -9.41
N ASP A 158 5.12 -7.45 -8.47
CA ASP A 158 3.68 -7.61 -8.59
C ASP A 158 2.95 -6.47 -7.86
N ILE A 159 1.77 -6.12 -8.36
CA ILE A 159 0.83 -5.16 -7.79
C ILE A 159 -0.35 -5.84 -7.09
N ASN A 160 -0.61 -7.13 -7.33
CA ASN A 160 -1.71 -7.89 -6.76
C ASN A 160 -1.31 -8.59 -5.43
N LEU A 161 -0.78 -7.83 -4.48
CA LEU A 161 -0.26 -8.35 -3.21
C LEU A 161 -1.33 -8.34 -2.11
N THR A 162 -2.28 -9.25 -2.24
CA THR A 162 -3.50 -9.29 -1.41
C THR A 162 -3.42 -10.24 -0.21
N ASP A 163 -2.39 -11.10 -0.13
CA ASP A 163 -2.26 -12.05 0.96
C ASP A 163 -2.21 -11.37 2.33
N ARG A 164 -2.71 -12.10 3.31
CA ARG A 164 -2.71 -11.71 4.72
C ARG A 164 -2.39 -12.90 5.62
N ASP A 165 -1.96 -12.60 6.83
CA ASP A 165 -1.70 -13.58 7.88
C ASP A 165 -2.14 -13.04 9.25
N PHE A 166 -2.31 -13.94 10.21
CA PHE A 166 -2.62 -13.62 11.60
C PHE A 166 -1.33 -13.20 12.35
N PRO A 167 -1.34 -12.14 13.17
CA PRO A 167 -0.11 -11.56 13.73
C PRO A 167 0.55 -12.40 14.82
N VAL A 168 -0.10 -13.44 15.32
CA VAL A 168 0.46 -14.37 16.31
C VAL A 168 0.47 -15.77 15.72
N SER A 169 1.51 -16.56 15.96
CA SER A 169 1.58 -17.95 15.48
C SER A 169 0.36 -18.79 15.91
N ILE A 170 -0.35 -19.39 14.95
CA ILE A 170 -1.54 -20.21 15.25
C ILE A 170 -1.22 -21.57 15.88
N ALA A 171 0.03 -22.02 15.81
CA ALA A 171 0.53 -23.20 16.52
C ALA A 171 0.64 -23.03 18.06
N HIS A 172 0.36 -21.84 18.59
CA HIS A 172 0.44 -21.53 20.02
C HIS A 172 -0.94 -21.25 20.60
N ASN A 173 -1.07 -21.33 21.92
CA ASN A 173 -2.29 -20.90 22.61
C ASN A 173 -2.39 -19.38 22.62
N TYR A 174 -3.51 -18.85 22.11
CA TYR A 174 -3.85 -17.44 22.17
C TYR A 174 -5.34 -17.23 22.42
N SER A 175 -5.70 -16.04 22.91
CA SER A 175 -7.08 -15.62 23.06
C SER A 175 -7.21 -14.11 22.82
N TYR A 176 -8.32 -13.70 22.23
CA TYR A 176 -8.62 -12.30 21.97
C TYR A 176 -10.14 -12.10 21.81
N ARG A 177 -10.59 -10.89 22.08
CA ARG A 177 -11.97 -10.44 21.88
C ARG A 177 -11.95 -9.01 21.37
N SER A 178 -13.07 -8.52 20.85
CA SER A 178 -13.17 -7.09 20.53
C SER A 178 -12.97 -6.29 21.82
N THR A 179 -11.96 -5.44 21.81
CA THR A 179 -11.58 -4.54 22.92
C THR A 179 -11.44 -3.10 22.42
N TRP A 180 -11.91 -2.84 21.20
CA TRP A 180 -11.87 -1.52 20.59
C TRP A 180 -12.72 -0.53 21.40
N GLY A 181 -12.16 0.63 21.71
CA GLY A 181 -12.86 1.65 22.50
C GLY A 181 -12.88 1.40 24.02
N ASP A 182 -12.37 0.25 24.49
CA ASP A 182 -12.26 -0.03 25.92
C ASP A 182 -11.41 1.03 26.64
N ARG A 183 -11.75 1.33 27.90
CA ARG A 183 -11.02 2.32 28.70
C ARG A 183 -9.60 1.85 29.01
N ARG A 184 -8.61 2.73 28.83
CA ARG A 184 -7.22 2.51 29.23
C ARG A 184 -6.87 3.38 30.43
N GLY A 185 -6.50 2.77 31.55
CA GLY A 185 -6.27 3.47 32.81
C GLY A 185 -4.90 4.16 32.94
N PHE A 186 -3.86 3.67 32.27
CA PHE A 186 -2.53 4.27 32.37
C PHE A 186 -2.43 5.54 31.50
N GLY A 187 -2.09 6.68 32.12
CA GLY A 187 -1.94 7.95 31.41
C GLY A 187 -3.25 8.69 31.08
N GLY A 188 -4.32 8.50 31.88
CA GLY A 188 -5.56 9.28 31.79
C GLY A 188 -6.70 8.58 31.05
N LEU A 189 -7.72 9.33 30.63
CA LEU A 189 -8.89 8.83 29.91
C LEU A 189 -8.54 8.61 28.44
N ARG A 190 -8.03 7.43 28.10
CA ARG A 190 -7.75 7.02 26.72
C ARG A 190 -8.66 5.87 26.32
N ILE A 191 -9.01 5.83 25.04
CA ILE A 191 -9.66 4.67 24.43
C ILE A 191 -8.60 3.67 23.96
N HIS A 192 -8.99 2.42 23.84
CA HIS A 192 -8.16 1.39 23.27
C HIS A 192 -8.30 1.36 21.74
N GLU A 193 -7.29 1.89 21.05
CA GLU A 193 -7.21 1.95 19.58
C GLU A 193 -6.61 0.66 18.98
N GLY A 194 -7.08 -0.50 19.43
CA GLY A 194 -6.57 -1.77 18.94
C GLY A 194 -7.31 -2.99 19.45
N THR A 195 -6.67 -4.14 19.36
CA THR A 195 -7.08 -5.40 19.97
C THR A 195 -5.89 -6.06 20.64
N ASP A 196 -6.07 -6.50 21.89
CA ASP A 196 -5.05 -7.26 22.61
C ASP A 196 -5.21 -8.75 22.33
N ILE A 197 -4.14 -9.37 21.86
CA ILE A 197 -4.06 -10.81 21.60
C ILE A 197 -3.18 -11.43 22.68
N PHE A 198 -3.81 -12.03 23.69
CA PHE A 198 -3.13 -12.68 24.80
C PHE A 198 -2.53 -13.99 24.32
N ALA A 199 -1.24 -14.16 24.52
CA ALA A 199 -0.48 -15.36 24.18
C ALA A 199 0.73 -15.47 25.13
N ASN A 200 1.34 -16.64 25.21
CA ASN A 200 2.51 -16.84 26.08
C ASN A 200 3.66 -15.91 25.68
N TYR A 201 4.44 -15.47 26.67
CA TYR A 201 5.68 -14.72 26.44
C TYR A 201 6.58 -15.50 25.48
N GLY A 202 7.18 -14.83 24.50
CA GLY A 202 8.02 -15.47 23.48
C GLY A 202 7.25 -16.06 22.29
N THR A 203 5.91 -16.07 22.29
CA THR A 203 5.13 -16.53 21.11
C THR A 203 5.52 -15.70 19.87
N PRO A 204 5.80 -16.31 18.71
CA PRO A 204 6.21 -15.57 17.52
C PRO A 204 5.14 -14.58 17.06
N VAL A 205 5.59 -13.34 16.77
CA VAL A 205 4.80 -12.27 16.17
C VAL A 205 5.15 -12.17 14.70
N LYS A 206 4.14 -12.18 13.83
CA LYS A 206 4.29 -12.20 12.37
C LYS A 206 3.76 -10.93 11.73
N SER A 207 4.33 -10.53 10.60
CA SER A 207 3.72 -9.52 9.74
C SER A 207 2.38 -10.02 9.22
N THR A 208 1.36 -9.17 9.26
CA THR A 208 0.02 -9.51 8.75
C THR A 208 -0.13 -9.22 7.26
N THR A 209 0.82 -8.49 6.67
CA THR A 209 0.65 -7.80 5.39
C THR A 209 1.97 -7.66 4.63
N TYR A 210 1.88 -7.32 3.34
CA TYR A 210 3.00 -6.77 2.58
C TYR A 210 3.20 -5.31 2.93
N GLY A 211 4.42 -4.88 3.24
CA GLY A 211 4.65 -3.50 3.62
C GLY A 211 6.09 -3.18 3.92
N VAL A 212 6.31 -1.97 4.46
CA VAL A 212 7.62 -1.52 4.92
C VAL A 212 7.57 -1.19 6.40
N ILE A 213 8.59 -1.63 7.13
CA ILE A 213 8.78 -1.26 8.53
C ILE A 213 9.14 0.23 8.61
N GLU A 214 8.21 1.07 9.04
CA GLU A 214 8.40 2.52 9.15
C GLU A 214 9.05 2.93 10.47
N MET A 215 8.78 2.17 11.53
CA MET A 215 9.35 2.44 12.83
C MET A 215 9.57 1.19 13.67
N MET A 216 10.61 1.27 14.48
CA MET A 216 10.93 0.33 15.54
C MET A 216 11.41 1.15 16.74
N GLY A 217 11.25 0.63 17.94
CA GLY A 217 11.81 1.19 19.16
C GLY A 217 10.83 1.22 20.32
N TRP A 218 11.30 1.82 21.41
CA TRP A 218 10.54 1.98 22.64
C TRP A 218 9.57 3.16 22.57
N ASN A 219 8.36 3.00 23.10
CA ASN A 219 7.59 4.15 23.59
C ASN A 219 6.99 3.86 24.99
N LEU A 220 6.62 4.93 25.68
CA LEU A 220 6.10 4.86 27.06
C LEU A 220 4.91 3.91 27.19
N TYR A 221 4.00 3.90 26.22
CA TYR A 221 2.73 3.19 26.32
C TYR A 221 2.81 1.75 25.81
N GLY A 222 3.40 1.54 24.64
CA GLY A 222 3.47 0.27 23.94
C GLY A 222 4.77 -0.50 24.12
N GLY A 223 5.74 0.00 24.90
CA GLY A 223 7.02 -0.69 25.10
C GLY A 223 7.79 -0.86 23.80
N TRP A 224 8.37 -2.04 23.56
CA TRP A 224 8.95 -2.37 22.26
C TRP A 224 7.84 -2.55 21.24
N ARG A 225 7.92 -1.76 20.17
CA ARG A 225 6.91 -1.75 19.12
C ARG A 225 7.50 -1.77 17.71
N ILE A 226 6.70 -2.24 16.76
CA ILE A 226 6.94 -2.15 15.33
C ILE A 226 5.75 -1.45 14.66
N GLY A 227 6.05 -0.61 13.68
CA GLY A 227 5.09 -0.01 12.77
C GLY A 227 5.36 -0.43 11.34
N ILE A 228 4.38 -1.05 10.69
CA ILE A 228 4.47 -1.43 9.27
C ILE A 228 3.38 -0.67 8.51
N ARG A 229 3.74 0.02 7.43
CA ARG A 229 2.74 0.56 6.50
C ARG A 229 2.62 -0.34 5.29
N ASP A 230 1.39 -0.77 5.01
CA ASP A 230 1.09 -1.63 3.88
C ASP A 230 0.81 -0.84 2.61
N ILE A 231 0.71 -1.56 1.49
CA ILE A 231 0.40 -0.95 0.19
C ILE A 231 -1.01 -0.34 0.16
N TYR A 232 -1.89 -0.65 1.10
CA TYR A 232 -3.21 -0.06 1.17
C TYR A 232 -3.21 1.21 2.04
N ASN A 233 -2.04 1.79 2.35
CA ASN A 233 -1.91 2.94 3.23
C ASN A 233 -2.52 2.71 4.63
N ILE A 234 -2.50 1.45 5.08
CA ILE A 234 -2.85 1.07 6.45
C ILE A 234 -1.54 0.91 7.21
N TYR A 235 -1.45 1.58 8.35
CA TYR A 235 -0.38 1.44 9.31
C TYR A 235 -0.78 0.43 10.40
N HIS A 236 0.00 -0.63 10.48
CA HIS A 236 -0.14 -1.78 11.37
C HIS A 236 0.82 -1.60 12.56
N TYR A 237 0.24 -1.46 13.75
CA TYR A 237 0.98 -1.24 14.98
C TYR A 237 1.07 -2.52 15.81
N TYR A 238 2.28 -2.93 16.15
CA TYR A 238 2.58 -4.09 16.98
C TYR A 238 3.22 -3.58 18.27
N GLY A 239 2.55 -3.74 19.41
CA GLY A 239 3.02 -3.25 20.71
C GLY A 239 3.20 -4.36 21.73
N HIS A 240 3.86 -4.00 22.83
CA HIS A 240 4.16 -4.85 23.98
C HIS A 240 5.08 -6.03 23.67
N MET A 241 5.87 -5.94 22.61
CA MET A 241 6.77 -7.01 22.19
C MET A 241 7.85 -7.26 23.24
N ASN A 242 8.34 -8.50 23.33
CA ASN A 242 9.50 -8.85 24.16
C ASN A 242 10.79 -8.26 23.55
N GLY A 243 10.88 -8.29 22.23
CA GLY A 243 11.99 -7.81 21.43
C GLY A 243 11.71 -8.09 19.95
N TYR A 244 12.68 -7.74 19.12
CA TYR A 244 12.64 -7.94 17.67
C TYR A 244 13.37 -9.21 17.30
N ASP A 245 13.03 -9.76 16.14
CA ASP A 245 13.86 -10.76 15.48
C ASP A 245 15.15 -10.10 14.94
N ASP A 246 16.26 -10.86 14.89
CA ASP A 246 17.61 -10.31 14.68
C ASP A 246 17.78 -9.60 13.32
N ASP A 247 17.07 -10.07 12.29
CA ASP A 247 17.23 -9.56 10.91
C ASP A 247 16.36 -8.34 10.60
N ILE A 248 15.48 -7.96 11.54
CA ILE A 248 14.44 -6.95 11.34
C ILE A 248 14.98 -5.53 11.56
N LYS A 249 14.80 -4.64 10.56
CA LYS A 249 15.22 -3.23 10.63
C LYS A 249 14.23 -2.26 9.97
N VAL A 250 14.28 -0.99 10.41
CA VAL A 250 13.53 0.10 9.78
C VAL A 250 13.90 0.21 8.29
N GLY A 251 12.88 0.40 7.46
CA GLY A 251 12.96 0.47 6.01
C GLY A 251 12.91 -0.90 5.33
N GLN A 252 12.91 -2.02 6.05
CA GLN A 252 12.81 -3.36 5.45
C GLN A 252 11.42 -3.62 4.85
N VAL A 253 11.39 -4.29 3.70
CA VAL A 253 10.17 -4.84 3.11
C VAL A 253 9.85 -6.16 3.79
N VAL A 254 8.60 -6.35 4.17
CA VAL A 254 8.08 -7.59 4.77
C VAL A 254 6.88 -8.09 3.99
N LYS A 255 6.62 -9.39 4.08
CA LYS A 255 5.42 -10.06 3.56
C LYS A 255 4.64 -10.74 4.69
N PRO A 256 3.37 -11.13 4.46
CA PRO A 256 2.60 -11.85 5.46
C PRO A 256 3.33 -13.12 5.93
N GLY A 257 3.40 -13.31 7.25
CA GLY A 257 4.04 -14.46 7.87
C GLY A 257 5.51 -14.27 8.27
N ASP A 258 6.19 -13.23 7.78
CA ASP A 258 7.55 -12.92 8.22
C ASP A 258 7.60 -12.69 9.73
N ILE A 259 8.58 -13.29 10.41
CA ILE A 259 8.75 -13.14 11.86
C ILE A 259 9.29 -11.74 12.16
N LEU A 260 8.59 -11.01 13.03
CA LEU A 260 8.96 -9.66 13.45
C LEU A 260 9.64 -9.63 14.83
N GLY A 261 9.45 -10.69 15.60
CA GLY A 261 9.89 -10.82 16.98
C GLY A 261 8.92 -11.68 17.78
N SER A 262 8.69 -11.32 19.04
CA SER A 262 7.86 -12.15 19.93
C SER A 262 6.98 -11.36 20.90
N VAL A 263 5.89 -12.01 21.32
CA VAL A 263 4.95 -11.50 22.33
C VAL A 263 5.69 -11.27 23.64
N GLY A 264 5.43 -10.12 24.27
CA GLY A 264 6.01 -9.77 25.56
C GLY A 264 4.98 -9.12 26.49
N SER A 265 5.51 -8.35 27.44
CA SER A 265 4.74 -7.59 28.42
C SER A 265 5.39 -6.23 28.68
N THR A 266 6.00 -5.65 27.65
CA THR A 266 6.80 -4.43 27.78
C THR A 266 5.96 -3.17 27.63
N GLY A 267 6.24 -2.14 28.43
CA GLY A 267 5.57 -0.84 28.35
C GLY A 267 5.18 -0.26 29.70
N TYR A 268 4.42 0.84 29.67
CA TYR A 268 3.99 1.63 30.83
C TYR A 268 5.14 2.08 31.74
N GLY A 269 6.26 2.51 31.14
CA GLY A 269 7.43 2.99 31.88
C GLY A 269 8.62 3.39 30.99
N PRO A 270 9.78 3.70 31.61
CA PRO A 270 11.02 3.94 30.89
C PRO A 270 11.47 2.69 30.08
N PRO A 271 12.38 2.87 29.09
CA PRO A 271 12.91 1.78 28.27
C PRO A 271 13.29 0.53 29.08
N GLY A 272 12.78 -0.63 28.64
CA GLY A 272 13.02 -1.93 29.29
C GLY A 272 12.00 -2.32 30.36
N THR A 273 11.02 -1.47 30.70
CA THR A 273 9.95 -1.83 31.65
C THR A 273 9.14 -3.03 31.18
N SER A 274 9.06 -4.11 31.95
CA SER A 274 8.25 -5.29 31.61
C SER A 274 7.45 -5.81 32.81
N GLY A 275 6.48 -6.70 32.55
CA GLY A 275 5.76 -7.44 33.60
C GLY A 275 4.66 -6.67 34.33
N LYS A 276 4.29 -5.47 33.88
CA LYS A 276 3.21 -4.66 34.50
C LYS A 276 1.79 -5.15 34.16
N PHE A 277 1.67 -6.09 33.24
CA PHE A 277 0.42 -6.66 32.74
C PHE A 277 0.70 -8.05 32.13
N PRO A 278 -0.33 -8.91 31.97
CA PRO A 278 -0.17 -10.22 31.36
C PRO A 278 0.40 -10.12 29.94
N PRO A 279 1.21 -11.09 29.48
CA PRO A 279 1.77 -11.06 28.13
C PRO A 279 0.69 -11.04 27.04
N HIS A 280 0.83 -10.13 26.09
CA HIS A 280 -0.05 -9.99 24.93
C HIS A 280 0.63 -9.18 23.82
N LEU A 281 0.16 -9.36 22.60
CA LEU A 281 0.42 -8.44 21.50
C LEU A 281 -0.71 -7.42 21.48
N HIS A 282 -0.40 -6.14 21.66
CA HIS A 282 -1.34 -5.09 21.30
C HIS A 282 -1.23 -4.83 19.80
N TYR A 283 -2.33 -4.96 19.08
CA TYR A 283 -2.38 -4.78 17.63
C TYR A 283 -3.33 -3.64 17.25
N GLY A 284 -2.80 -2.61 16.60
CA GLY A 284 -3.54 -1.42 16.18
C GLY A 284 -3.54 -1.25 14.66
N MET A 285 -4.57 -0.61 14.12
CA MET A 285 -4.68 -0.31 12.69
C MET A 285 -5.10 1.15 12.50
N TYR A 286 -4.37 1.83 11.62
CA TYR A 286 -4.55 3.25 11.32
C TYR A 286 -4.58 3.46 9.82
N LYS A 287 -5.52 4.24 9.30
CA LYS A 287 -5.64 4.55 7.87
C LYS A 287 -5.35 6.01 7.64
N ASP A 288 -4.72 6.31 6.50
CA ASP A 288 -4.47 7.66 6.03
C ASP A 288 -5.21 7.95 4.72
N ASN A 289 -5.81 9.15 4.60
CA ASN A 289 -6.49 9.63 3.39
C ASN A 289 -5.73 10.78 2.69
N GLY A 290 -4.43 10.91 2.95
CA GLY A 290 -3.61 12.01 2.44
C GLY A 290 -3.81 13.36 3.14
N LYS A 291 -4.74 13.45 4.11
CA LYS A 291 -4.98 14.65 4.93
C LYS A 291 -4.87 14.37 6.42
N SER A 292 -5.45 13.27 6.88
CA SER A 292 -5.54 12.89 8.29
C SER A 292 -5.42 11.38 8.45
N GLU A 293 -4.83 10.98 9.57
CA GLU A 293 -4.79 9.58 10.02
C GLU A 293 -5.88 9.31 11.06
N TRP A 294 -6.51 8.14 10.99
CA TRP A 294 -7.47 7.68 12.00
C TRP A 294 -7.30 6.21 12.29
N SER A 295 -7.50 5.85 13.55
CA SER A 295 -7.50 4.47 14.01
C SER A 295 -8.85 3.79 13.72
N PHE A 296 -8.88 2.48 13.45
CA PHE A 296 -10.12 1.71 13.28
C PHE A 296 -10.02 0.29 13.86
N ASP A 297 -11.18 -0.32 14.16
CA ASP A 297 -11.27 -1.61 14.86
C ASP A 297 -10.58 -2.74 14.07
N PRO A 298 -9.48 -3.32 14.59
CA PRO A 298 -8.80 -4.43 13.92
C PRO A 298 -9.50 -5.78 14.13
N TYR A 299 -10.41 -5.92 15.09
CA TYR A 299 -11.00 -7.20 15.46
C TYR A 299 -11.65 -7.96 14.28
N PRO A 300 -12.49 -7.34 13.43
CA PRO A 300 -13.08 -8.03 12.27
C PRO A 300 -12.01 -8.56 11.29
N TYR A 301 -10.93 -7.81 11.09
CA TYR A 301 -9.81 -8.19 10.22
C TYR A 301 -9.02 -9.35 10.84
N LEU A 302 -8.73 -9.28 12.13
CA LEU A 302 -8.07 -10.35 12.88
C LEU A 302 -8.85 -11.66 12.79
N ARG A 303 -10.19 -11.63 12.92
CA ARG A 303 -11.05 -12.82 12.74
C ARG A 303 -10.96 -13.39 11.32
N LYS A 304 -10.87 -12.54 10.30
CA LYS A 304 -10.70 -12.98 8.90
C LYS A 304 -9.33 -13.62 8.69
N TRP A 305 -8.26 -12.96 9.13
CA TRP A 305 -6.89 -13.43 8.94
C TRP A 305 -6.57 -14.68 9.76
N GLU A 306 -7.16 -14.84 10.94
CA GLU A 306 -7.10 -16.08 11.72
C GLU A 306 -7.63 -17.28 10.91
N ARG A 307 -8.77 -17.12 10.22
CA ARG A 307 -9.34 -18.17 9.36
C ARG A 307 -8.44 -18.48 8.18
N ILE A 308 -7.87 -17.46 7.54
CA ILE A 308 -6.93 -17.61 6.42
C ILE A 308 -5.69 -18.39 6.87
N ALA A 309 -5.11 -18.04 8.02
CA ALA A 309 -3.93 -18.71 8.56
C ALA A 309 -4.22 -20.20 8.82
N LYS A 310 -5.37 -20.52 9.44
CA LYS A 310 -5.79 -21.90 9.75
C LYS A 310 -6.11 -22.77 8.52
N GLN A 311 -6.26 -22.17 7.34
CA GLN A 311 -6.49 -22.90 6.09
C GLN A 311 -5.19 -23.26 5.36
N LYS A 312 -4.07 -22.63 5.74
CA LYS A 312 -2.75 -22.85 5.14
C LYS A 312 -1.96 -23.99 5.81
N ASP A 313 -2.30 -24.28 7.07
CA ASP A 313 -1.75 -25.40 7.86
C ASP A 313 -2.59 -26.68 7.66
#